data_AF-A0A7C2U1Y9-F1
#
_entry.id   AF-A0A7C2U1Y9-F1
#
_cell.length_a   1.000
_cell.length_b   1.000
_cell.length_c   1.000
_cell.angle_alpha   90.00
_cell.angle_beta   90.00
_cell.angle_gamma   90.00
#
_symmetry.space_group_name_H-M   'P 1'
#
loop_
_entity.id
_entity.type
_entity.pdbx_description
1 polymer ?
#
loop_
_entity_poly.entity_id
_entity_poly.type
_entity_poly.pdbx_seq_one_letter_code
_entity_poly.pdbx_strand_id
1 'polypeptide(L)'
;MEWAVLGITVLFLFFSWVIVQGTRAQLAYRRAIAAGDMDVIREVVEQTLEQWRSMKRPKEVPPNVWRGVQGMELVSLGPDHIRVGVSAEGQFRLVEGRWQEVTGLLDEAMAVAAKGLEMLLYDIPNVRLPWATVDVYTAFRGPDGQPQRQCILSVSASRQAARNVDWDAWTPAQIISYLEGRYRLDEQGRPLPIEVDDGPTGRREAGAA
;
A
#
# COMPACT_ATOMS: atom_id res chain seq x y z
N MET A 1 -43.39 32.61 18.34
CA MET A 1 -42.30 32.84 17.35
C MET A 1 -40.93 32.90 18.03
N GLU A 2 -40.78 33.61 19.15
CA GLU A 2 -39.49 33.78 19.85
C GLU A 2 -38.79 32.47 20.26
N TRP A 3 -39.54 31.50 20.80
CA TRP A 3 -38.99 30.19 21.16
C TRP A 3 -38.46 29.38 19.97
N ALA A 4 -39.06 29.54 18.79
CA ALA A 4 -38.59 28.89 17.57
C ALA A 4 -37.28 29.52 17.07
N VAL A 5 -37.17 30.85 17.13
CA VAL A 5 -35.94 31.57 16.77
C VAL A 5 -34.80 31.23 17.74
N LEU A 6 -35.11 31.13 19.05
CA LEU A 6 -34.14 30.74 20.07
C LEU A 6 -33.66 29.29 19.86
N GLY A 7 -34.58 28.36 19.59
CA GLY A 7 -34.24 26.97 19.27
C GLY A 7 -33.32 26.85 18.04
N ILE A 8 -33.62 27.58 16.97
CA ILE A 8 -32.78 27.61 15.76
C ILE A 8 -31.40 28.20 16.07
N THR A 9 -31.33 29.27 16.85
CA THR A 9 -30.06 29.92 17.21
C THR A 9 -29.14 28.98 18.01
N VAL A 10 -29.69 28.28 19.01
CA VAL A 10 -28.92 27.31 19.80
C VAL A 10 -28.41 26.15 18.92
N LEU A 11 -29.25 25.67 18.01
CA LEU A 11 -28.85 24.62 17.06
C LEU A 11 -27.70 25.07 16.15
N PHE A 12 -27.77 26.30 15.61
CA PHE A 12 -26.70 26.88 14.82
C PHE A 12 -25.39 27.05 15.60
N LEU A 13 -25.47 27.50 16.86
CA LEU A 13 -24.31 27.61 17.73
C LEU A 13 -23.67 26.25 18.03
N PHE A 14 -24.49 25.22 18.27
CA PHE A 14 -24.02 23.86 18.47
C PHE A 14 -23.28 23.32 17.23
N PHE A 15 -23.88 23.41 16.04
CA PHE A 15 -23.22 22.98 14.79
C PHE A 15 -21.93 23.79 14.52
N SER A 16 -21.96 25.10 14.72
CA SER A 16 -20.79 25.96 14.56
C SER A 16 -19.65 25.54 15.50
N TRP A 17 -19.96 25.26 16.76
CA TRP A 17 -18.99 24.79 17.75
C TRP A 17 -18.38 23.44 17.36
N VAL A 18 -19.20 22.46 16.93
CA VAL A 18 -18.72 21.15 16.46
C VAL A 18 -17.77 21.30 15.25
N ILE A 19 -18.12 22.15 14.28
CA ILE A 19 -17.28 22.42 13.09
C ILE A 19 -15.92 23.03 13.49
N VAL A 20 -15.92 24.00 14.42
CA VAL A 20 -14.69 24.64 14.90
C VAL A 20 -13.80 23.63 15.64
N GLN A 21 -14.37 22.75 16.47
CA GLN A 21 -13.61 21.69 17.14
C GLN A 21 -12.98 20.72 16.13
N GLY A 22 -13.75 20.26 15.15
CA GLY A 22 -13.24 19.40 14.08
C GLY A 22 -12.09 20.05 13.31
N THR A 23 -12.20 21.34 13.01
CA THR A 23 -11.14 22.09 12.31
C THR A 23 -9.87 22.22 13.16
N ARG A 24 -10.00 22.49 14.46
CA ARG A 24 -8.85 22.57 15.37
C ARG A 24 -8.15 21.23 15.53
N ALA A 25 -8.91 20.14 15.64
CA ALA A 25 -8.36 18.78 15.68
C ALA A 25 -7.56 18.49 14.40
N GLN A 26 -8.13 18.77 13.22
CA GLN A 26 -7.45 18.57 11.95
C GLN A 26 -6.16 19.40 11.82
N LEU A 27 -6.16 20.65 12.30
CA LEU A 27 -4.97 21.49 12.32
C LEU A 27 -3.89 20.98 13.29
N ALA A 28 -4.27 20.52 14.48
CA ALA A 28 -3.34 19.92 15.43
C ALA A 28 -2.71 18.64 14.86
N TYR A 29 -3.53 17.81 14.21
CA TYR A 29 -3.11 16.59 13.54
C TYR A 29 -2.09 16.85 12.43
N ARG A 30 -2.36 17.84 11.56
CA ARG A 30 -1.40 18.28 10.53
C ARG A 30 -0.10 18.83 11.13
N ARG A 31 -0.17 19.55 12.24
CA ARG A 31 1.03 20.05 12.94
C ARG A 31 1.87 18.92 13.53
N ALA A 32 1.24 17.91 14.14
CA ALA A 32 1.95 16.75 14.68
C ALA A 32 2.66 15.96 13.58
N ILE A 33 1.98 15.73 12.44
CA ILE A 33 2.60 15.09 11.27
C ILE A 33 3.76 15.93 10.73
N ALA A 34 3.59 17.25 10.62
CA ALA A 34 4.67 18.15 10.19
C ALA A 34 5.85 18.20 11.18
N ALA A 35 5.60 17.95 12.47
CA ALA A 35 6.62 17.82 13.50
C ALA A 35 7.31 16.44 13.50
N GLY A 36 6.85 15.49 12.68
CA GLY A 36 7.41 14.15 12.61
C GLY A 36 6.99 13.24 13.77
N ASP A 37 5.84 13.51 14.38
CA ASP A 37 5.28 12.66 15.44
C ASP A 37 4.93 11.27 14.88
N MET A 38 5.75 10.27 15.21
CA MET A 38 5.65 8.93 14.65
C MET A 38 4.41 8.17 15.11
N ASP A 39 3.86 8.49 16.28
CA ASP A 39 2.64 7.84 16.77
C ASP A 39 1.44 8.32 15.96
N VAL A 40 1.37 9.64 15.68
CA VAL A 40 0.34 10.21 14.81
C VAL A 40 0.50 9.72 13.37
N ILE A 41 1.72 9.68 12.83
CA ILE A 41 1.96 9.17 11.47
C ILE A 41 1.54 7.71 11.37
N ARG A 42 1.86 6.88 12.38
CA ARG A 42 1.42 5.48 12.44
C ARG A 42 -0.10 5.37 12.43
N GLU A 43 -0.77 6.14 13.29
CA GLU A 43 -2.23 6.16 13.35
C GLU A 43 -2.84 6.50 11.98
N VAL A 44 -2.33 7.52 11.28
CA VAL A 44 -2.80 7.88 9.93
C VAL A 44 -2.64 6.73 8.96
N VAL A 45 -1.46 6.12 8.94
CA VAL A 45 -1.15 5.02 8.03
C VAL A 45 -2.10 3.86 8.29
N GLU A 46 -2.24 3.43 9.54
CA GLU A 46 -3.10 2.31 9.92
C GLU A 46 -4.58 2.57 9.61
N GLN A 47 -5.09 3.78 9.90
CA GLN A 47 -6.45 4.19 9.52
C GLN A 47 -6.65 4.18 8.01
N THR A 48 -5.64 4.62 7.24
CA THR A 48 -5.70 4.63 5.78
C THR A 48 -5.73 3.21 5.21
N LEU A 49 -4.91 2.29 5.74
CA LEU A 49 -4.92 0.88 5.35
C LEU A 49 -6.27 0.22 5.67
N GLU A 50 -6.85 0.50 6.83
CA GLU A 50 -8.19 0.02 7.21
C GLU A 50 -9.29 0.59 6.30
N GLN A 51 -9.16 1.86 5.91
CA GLN A 51 -10.06 2.47 4.95
C GLN A 51 -9.99 1.76 3.60
N TRP A 52 -8.79 1.49 3.07
CA TRP A 52 -8.64 0.76 1.80
C TRP A 52 -9.21 -0.66 1.89
N ARG A 53 -9.00 -1.35 3.01
CA ARG A 53 -9.55 -2.68 3.28
C ARG A 53 -11.08 -2.73 3.15
N SER A 54 -11.78 -1.73 3.65
CA SER A 54 -13.25 -1.65 3.62
C SER A 54 -13.80 -0.94 2.37
N MET A 55 -12.96 -0.22 1.63
CA MET A 55 -13.37 0.56 0.47
C MET A 55 -13.82 -0.34 -0.68
N LYS A 56 -14.89 0.09 -1.37
CA LYS A 56 -15.35 -0.57 -2.59
C LYS A 56 -14.28 -0.45 -3.67
N ARG A 57 -13.98 -1.58 -4.32
CA ARG A 57 -13.06 -1.65 -5.45
C ARG A 57 -13.37 -0.58 -6.52
N PRO A 58 -12.37 0.24 -6.92
CA PRO A 58 -12.47 1.11 -8.10
C PRO A 58 -12.72 0.30 -9.39
N LYS A 59 -13.47 0.85 -10.35
CA LYS A 59 -13.86 0.07 -11.54
C LYS A 59 -12.67 -0.30 -12.42
N GLU A 60 -11.67 0.57 -12.41
CA GLU A 60 -10.47 0.56 -13.24
C GLU A 60 -9.42 -0.43 -12.72
N VAL A 61 -9.52 -0.86 -11.45
CA VAL A 61 -8.55 -1.77 -10.82
C VAL A 61 -9.05 -3.22 -10.91
N PRO A 62 -8.24 -4.17 -11.41
CA PRO A 62 -8.61 -5.58 -11.45
C PRO A 62 -9.00 -6.14 -10.07
N PRO A 63 -9.96 -7.09 -9.98
CA PRO A 63 -10.42 -7.62 -8.69
C PRO A 63 -9.32 -8.21 -7.81
N ASN A 64 -8.40 -8.98 -8.40
CA ASN A 64 -7.31 -9.63 -7.66
C ASN A 64 -6.29 -8.61 -7.15
N VAL A 65 -5.94 -7.63 -7.97
CA VAL A 65 -5.06 -6.51 -7.58
C VAL A 65 -5.65 -5.76 -6.39
N TRP A 66 -6.94 -5.42 -6.44
CA TRP A 66 -7.60 -4.74 -5.32
C TRP A 66 -7.67 -5.62 -4.06
N ARG A 67 -7.90 -6.94 -4.21
CA ARG A 67 -7.85 -7.86 -3.06
C ARG A 67 -6.48 -7.85 -2.40
N GLY A 68 -5.41 -7.79 -3.19
CA GLY A 68 -4.03 -7.63 -2.69
C GLY A 68 -3.84 -6.34 -1.90
N VAL A 69 -4.37 -5.22 -2.40
CA VAL A 69 -4.36 -3.92 -1.69
C VAL A 69 -5.17 -3.99 -0.38
N GLN A 70 -6.34 -4.62 -0.38
CA GLN A 70 -7.17 -4.77 0.82
C GLN A 70 -6.51 -5.66 1.89
N GLY A 71 -5.66 -6.59 1.46
CA GLY A 71 -4.86 -7.47 2.31
C GLY A 71 -3.51 -6.88 2.73
N MET A 72 -3.28 -5.58 2.51
CA MET A 72 -2.03 -4.91 2.88
C MET A 72 -1.88 -4.82 4.40
N GLU A 73 -0.69 -5.17 4.89
CA GLU A 73 -0.31 -5.21 6.29
C GLU A 73 0.92 -4.31 6.50
N LEU A 74 0.88 -3.44 7.51
CA LEU A 74 2.04 -2.61 7.86
C LEU A 74 3.13 -3.50 8.48
N VAL A 75 4.31 -3.51 7.87
CA VAL A 75 5.48 -4.31 8.33
C VAL A 75 6.43 -3.43 9.14
N SER A 76 6.82 -2.27 8.59
CA SER A 76 7.64 -1.30 9.29
C SER A 76 7.29 0.13 8.88
N LEU A 77 7.53 1.06 9.80
CA LEU A 77 7.30 2.47 9.61
C LEU A 77 8.39 3.25 10.35
N GLY A 78 9.05 4.15 9.63
CA GLY A 78 10.06 5.03 10.17
C GLY A 78 9.87 6.48 9.70
N PRO A 79 10.77 7.39 10.10
CA PRO A 79 10.66 8.80 9.80
C PRO A 79 10.74 9.10 8.29
N ASP A 80 11.38 8.22 7.53
CA ASP A 80 11.60 8.41 6.10
C ASP A 80 11.09 7.26 5.20
N HIS A 81 10.49 6.22 5.78
CA HIS A 81 10.04 5.05 5.03
C HIS A 81 8.75 4.44 5.57
N ILE A 82 7.97 3.85 4.66
CA ILE A 82 6.88 2.92 4.97
C ILE A 82 7.14 1.60 4.26
N ARG A 83 6.85 0.49 4.93
CA ARG A 83 6.97 -0.85 4.37
C ARG A 83 5.75 -1.66 4.69
N VAL A 84 5.20 -2.30 3.66
CA VAL A 84 4.02 -3.14 3.78
C VAL A 84 4.26 -4.52 3.18
N GLY A 85 3.57 -5.50 3.75
CA GLY A 85 3.42 -6.83 3.20
C GLY A 85 2.06 -6.96 2.54
N VAL A 86 2.02 -7.60 1.37
CA VAL A 86 0.78 -7.94 0.65
C VAL A 86 0.83 -9.40 0.24
N SER A 87 -0.31 -10.00 -0.08
CA SER A 87 -0.37 -11.36 -0.63
C SER A 87 -0.88 -11.34 -2.07
N ALA A 88 -0.30 -12.19 -2.91
CA ALA A 88 -0.73 -12.41 -4.28
C ALA A 88 -0.93 -13.90 -4.57
N GLU A 89 -1.92 -14.19 -5.41
CA GLU A 89 -2.26 -15.53 -5.88
C GLU A 89 -2.44 -15.49 -7.39
N GLY A 90 -1.95 -16.53 -8.09
CA GLY A 90 -2.19 -16.69 -9.52
C GLY A 90 -3.67 -16.89 -9.82
N GLN A 91 -4.14 -16.38 -10.96
CA GLN A 91 -5.54 -16.46 -11.32
C GLN A 91 -5.83 -17.70 -12.16
N PHE A 92 -6.78 -18.51 -11.71
CA PHE A 92 -7.27 -19.67 -12.46
C PHE A 92 -8.73 -19.47 -12.86
N ARG A 93 -9.09 -19.94 -14.06
CA ARG A 93 -10.46 -19.95 -14.56
C ARG A 93 -10.78 -21.31 -15.16
N LEU A 94 -12.03 -21.75 -14.97
CA LEU A 94 -12.54 -22.95 -15.63
C LEU A 94 -12.85 -22.60 -17.09
N VAL A 95 -12.04 -23.09 -18.02
CA VAL A 95 -12.20 -22.92 -19.47
C VAL A 95 -12.32 -24.31 -20.08
N GLU A 96 -13.45 -24.55 -20.76
CA GLU A 96 -13.76 -25.85 -21.39
C GLU A 96 -13.65 -27.05 -20.43
N GLY A 97 -14.10 -26.86 -19.18
CA GLY A 97 -14.09 -27.91 -18.16
C GLY A 97 -12.71 -28.20 -17.55
N ARG A 98 -11.68 -27.41 -17.85
CA ARG A 98 -10.35 -27.51 -17.24
C ARG A 98 -9.97 -26.22 -16.56
N TRP A 99 -9.31 -26.32 -15.40
CA TRP A 99 -8.69 -25.17 -14.75
C TRP A 99 -7.48 -24.74 -15.59
N GLN A 100 -7.50 -23.50 -16.05
CA GLN A 100 -6.41 -22.89 -16.79
C GLN A 100 -5.95 -21.63 -16.04
N GLU A 101 -4.65 -21.44 -15.98
CA GLU A 101 -4.05 -20.21 -15.47
C GLU A 101 -4.33 -19.09 -16.49
N VAL A 102 -4.96 -18.02 -16.00
CA VAL A 102 -5.28 -16.83 -16.79
C VAL A 102 -4.22 -15.77 -16.61
N THR A 103 -3.70 -15.64 -15.39
CA THR A 103 -2.66 -14.68 -15.03
C THR A 103 -1.65 -15.36 -14.12
N GLY A 104 -0.37 -15.22 -14.46
CA GLY A 104 0.74 -15.79 -13.71
C GLY A 104 0.84 -15.21 -12.30
N LEU A 105 1.32 -16.01 -11.35
CA LEU A 105 1.56 -15.55 -9.97
C LEU A 105 2.48 -14.32 -9.89
N LEU A 106 3.54 -14.27 -10.69
CA LEU A 106 4.45 -13.13 -10.71
C LEU A 106 3.79 -11.89 -11.32
N ASP A 107 2.98 -12.05 -12.36
CA ASP A 107 2.27 -10.93 -13.00
C ASP A 107 1.27 -10.29 -12.02
N GLU A 108 0.52 -11.11 -11.27
CA GLU A 108 -0.35 -10.65 -10.19
C GLU A 108 0.46 -9.98 -9.08
N ALA A 109 1.61 -10.54 -8.70
CA ALA A 109 2.49 -9.93 -7.70
C ALA A 109 2.99 -8.55 -8.14
N MET A 110 3.43 -8.41 -9.40
CA MET A 110 3.87 -7.13 -9.96
C MET A 110 2.73 -6.11 -10.01
N ALA A 111 1.53 -6.53 -10.39
CA ALA A 111 0.35 -5.67 -10.44
C ALA A 111 -0.07 -5.16 -9.05
N VAL A 112 -0.08 -6.04 -8.05
CA VAL A 112 -0.35 -5.66 -6.65
C VAL A 112 0.74 -4.74 -6.11
N ALA A 113 2.02 -5.06 -6.37
CA ALA A 113 3.15 -4.25 -5.91
C ALA A 113 3.14 -2.84 -6.51
N ALA A 114 2.94 -2.73 -7.83
CA ALA A 114 2.85 -1.45 -8.52
C ALA A 114 1.70 -0.60 -7.97
N LYS A 115 0.49 -1.18 -7.85
CA LYS A 115 -0.66 -0.45 -7.30
C LYS A 115 -0.46 -0.07 -5.83
N GLY A 116 0.11 -0.97 -5.03
CA GLY A 116 0.42 -0.72 -3.64
C GLY A 116 1.40 0.45 -3.48
N LEU A 117 2.48 0.48 -4.28
CA LEU A 117 3.44 1.59 -4.27
C LEU A 117 2.80 2.92 -4.65
N GLU A 118 1.99 2.94 -5.70
CA GLU A 118 1.26 4.15 -6.14
C GLU A 118 0.44 4.72 -4.97
N MET A 119 -0.37 3.88 -4.33
CA MET A 119 -1.26 4.30 -3.24
C MET A 119 -0.48 4.73 -2.00
N LEU A 120 0.55 3.99 -1.59
CA LEU A 120 1.38 4.37 -0.44
C LEU A 120 2.10 5.70 -0.65
N LEU A 121 2.51 5.99 -1.89
CA LEU A 121 3.19 7.23 -2.22
C LEU A 121 2.19 8.38 -2.38
N TYR A 122 1.01 8.19 -2.95
CA TYR A 122 0.16 9.33 -3.33
C TYR A 122 -1.12 9.49 -2.53
N ASP A 123 -1.65 8.41 -1.93
CA ASP A 123 -3.01 8.41 -1.37
C ASP A 123 -3.06 8.55 0.16
N ILE A 124 -1.92 8.43 0.86
CA ILE A 124 -1.90 8.62 2.32
C ILE A 124 -2.03 10.12 2.66
N PRO A 125 -3.08 10.53 3.39
CA PRO A 125 -3.36 11.94 3.63
C PRO A 125 -2.34 12.57 4.58
N ASN A 126 -1.81 13.73 4.21
CA ASN A 126 -0.86 14.54 4.99
C ASN A 126 0.50 13.88 5.31
N VAL A 127 0.67 12.58 5.09
CA VAL A 127 1.92 11.85 5.31
C VAL A 127 2.70 11.76 3.99
N ARG A 128 3.94 12.25 3.99
CA ARG A 128 4.79 12.26 2.78
C ARG A 128 6.16 11.64 3.05
N LEU A 129 6.17 10.32 3.22
CA LEU A 129 7.41 9.57 3.45
C LEU A 129 8.23 9.46 2.15
N PRO A 130 9.54 9.77 2.16
CA PRO A 130 10.41 9.68 1.00
C PRO A 130 10.46 8.31 0.31
N TRP A 131 10.34 7.22 1.08
CA TRP A 131 10.44 5.85 0.58
C TRP A 131 9.20 5.01 0.91
N ALA A 132 8.81 4.16 -0.02
CA ALA A 132 7.82 3.11 0.18
C ALA A 132 8.39 1.76 -0.27
N THR A 133 8.13 0.70 0.48
CA THR A 133 8.50 -0.67 0.14
C THR A 133 7.27 -1.56 0.17
N VAL A 134 7.09 -2.38 -0.86
CA VAL A 134 6.04 -3.39 -0.93
C VAL A 134 6.69 -4.75 -1.10
N ASP A 135 6.41 -5.63 -0.14
CA ASP A 135 6.82 -7.02 -0.15
C ASP A 135 5.61 -7.90 -0.46
N VAL A 136 5.67 -8.64 -1.56
CA VAL A 136 4.61 -9.54 -1.99
C VAL A 136 4.94 -10.96 -1.57
N TYR A 137 4.00 -11.57 -0.86
CA TYR A 137 4.08 -12.92 -0.35
C TYR A 137 3.10 -13.84 -1.08
N THR A 138 3.45 -15.11 -1.11
CA THR A 138 2.56 -16.19 -1.51
C THR A 138 2.76 -17.38 -0.58
N ALA A 139 1.85 -18.35 -0.60
CA ALA A 139 1.95 -19.54 0.22
C ALA A 139 2.84 -20.59 -0.45
N PHE A 140 3.88 -21.02 0.25
CA PHE A 140 4.68 -22.20 -0.09
C PHE A 140 4.40 -23.32 0.91
N ARG A 141 4.64 -24.57 0.50
CA ARG A 141 4.70 -25.68 1.46
C ARG A 141 6.11 -25.77 2.01
N GLY A 142 6.24 -25.64 3.34
CA GLY A 142 7.49 -25.84 4.04
C GLY A 142 7.93 -27.31 4.05
N PRO A 143 9.16 -27.60 4.52
CA PRO A 143 9.68 -28.98 4.65
C PRO A 143 8.78 -29.89 5.50
N ASP A 144 8.11 -29.30 6.50
CA ASP A 144 7.21 -30.00 7.42
C ASP A 144 5.77 -30.15 6.87
N GLY A 145 5.56 -29.79 5.60
CA GLY A 145 4.25 -29.82 4.93
C GLY A 145 3.29 -28.69 5.33
N GLN A 146 3.64 -27.86 6.30
CA GLN A 146 2.84 -26.70 6.73
C GLN A 146 2.94 -25.55 5.71
N PRO A 147 1.84 -24.83 5.43
CA PRO A 147 1.88 -23.64 4.59
C PRO A 147 2.64 -22.51 5.30
N GLN A 148 3.60 -21.91 4.60
CA GLN A 148 4.36 -20.75 5.06
C GLN A 148 4.26 -19.63 4.02
N ARG A 149 4.02 -18.40 4.47
CA ARG A 149 4.09 -17.22 3.60
C ARG A 149 5.56 -16.91 3.33
N GLN A 150 5.96 -16.88 2.07
CA GLN A 150 7.32 -16.47 1.68
C GLN A 150 7.24 -15.36 0.64
N CYS A 151 8.17 -14.40 0.74
CA CYS A 151 8.24 -13.26 -0.16
C CYS A 151 8.75 -13.72 -1.52
N ILE A 152 8.10 -13.29 -2.60
CA ILE A 152 8.47 -13.64 -3.99
C ILE A 152 8.87 -12.41 -4.82
N LEU A 153 8.46 -11.23 -4.37
CA LEU A 153 8.76 -9.96 -5.01
C LEU A 153 8.88 -8.90 -3.91
N SER A 154 9.95 -8.11 -3.93
CA SER A 154 10.12 -6.95 -3.05
C SER A 154 10.58 -5.76 -3.89
N VAL A 155 9.90 -4.63 -3.74
CA VAL A 155 10.21 -3.41 -4.48
C VAL A 155 10.20 -2.23 -3.52
N SER A 156 11.26 -1.43 -3.59
CA SER A 156 11.41 -0.19 -2.81
C SER A 156 11.55 0.98 -3.77
N ALA A 157 10.70 1.99 -3.62
CA ALA A 157 10.71 3.17 -4.46
C ALA A 157 10.83 4.44 -3.63
N SER A 158 11.68 5.36 -4.10
CA SER A 158 11.65 6.73 -3.61
C SER A 158 10.56 7.52 -4.33
N ARG A 159 10.04 8.56 -3.69
CA ARG A 159 9.16 9.54 -4.36
C ARG A 159 9.81 10.17 -5.60
N GLN A 160 11.13 10.32 -5.62
CA GLN A 160 11.83 10.89 -6.76
C GLN A 160 11.79 9.94 -7.96
N ALA A 161 12.06 8.65 -7.75
CA ALA A 161 11.94 7.64 -8.80
C ALA A 161 10.49 7.50 -9.28
N ALA A 162 9.54 7.45 -8.34
CA ALA A 162 8.11 7.29 -8.61
C ALA A 162 7.46 8.44 -9.38
N ARG A 163 8.07 9.64 -9.43
CA ARG A 163 7.60 10.76 -10.26
C ARG A 163 7.84 10.56 -11.75
N ASN A 164 8.80 9.70 -12.10
CA ASN A 164 9.15 9.41 -13.47
C ASN A 164 8.41 8.17 -14.00
N VAL A 165 7.60 7.52 -13.16
CA VAL A 165 6.74 6.40 -13.55
C VAL A 165 5.44 6.96 -14.12
N ASP A 166 5.09 6.51 -15.33
CA ASP A 166 3.78 6.74 -15.91
C ASP A 166 2.82 5.63 -15.43
N TRP A 167 2.16 5.87 -14.29
CA TRP A 167 1.29 4.89 -13.62
C TRP A 167 0.08 4.46 -14.44
N ASP A 168 -0.33 5.29 -15.41
CA ASP A 168 -1.50 5.03 -16.26
C ASP A 168 -1.13 4.33 -17.57
N ALA A 169 0.06 4.61 -18.11
CA ALA A 169 0.49 4.05 -19.40
C ALA A 169 1.39 2.82 -19.28
N TRP A 170 2.19 2.69 -18.21
CA TRP A 170 3.12 1.59 -18.08
C TRP A 170 2.45 0.32 -17.55
N THR A 171 2.91 -0.82 -18.04
CA THR A 171 2.49 -2.11 -17.48
C THR A 171 3.12 -2.32 -16.10
N PRO A 172 2.52 -3.15 -15.22
CA PRO A 172 3.13 -3.49 -13.94
C PRO A 172 4.56 -4.00 -14.07
N ALA A 173 4.86 -4.83 -15.08
CA ALA A 173 6.22 -5.32 -15.32
C ALA A 173 7.20 -4.19 -15.66
N GLN A 174 6.78 -3.19 -16.46
CA GLN A 174 7.61 -2.01 -16.76
C GLN A 174 7.87 -1.18 -15.51
N ILE A 175 6.84 -0.96 -14.67
CA ILE A 175 6.97 -0.23 -13.41
C ILE A 175 7.95 -0.92 -12.47
N ILE A 176 7.75 -2.23 -12.24
CA ILE A 176 8.60 -3.01 -11.33
C ILE A 176 10.03 -3.10 -11.86
N SER A 177 10.23 -3.25 -13.17
CA SER A 177 11.56 -3.25 -13.77
C SER A 177 12.26 -1.89 -13.62
N TYR A 178 11.56 -0.78 -13.85
CA TYR A 178 12.11 0.56 -13.71
C TYR A 178 12.48 0.90 -12.25
N LEU A 179 11.68 0.42 -11.29
CA LEU A 179 11.92 0.61 -9.86
C LEU A 179 12.88 -0.43 -9.25
N GLU A 180 13.54 -1.23 -10.09
CA GLU A 180 14.50 -2.25 -9.67
C GLU A 180 13.91 -3.25 -8.67
N GLY A 181 12.66 -3.66 -8.90
CA GLY A 181 11.99 -4.67 -8.09
C GLY A 181 12.73 -6.01 -8.14
N ARG A 182 12.89 -6.63 -6.99
CA ARG A 182 13.65 -7.86 -6.82
C ARG A 182 12.73 -9.05 -6.80
N TYR A 183 13.01 -10.02 -7.64
CA TYR A 183 12.37 -11.33 -7.65
C TYR A 183 13.35 -12.34 -8.24
N ARG A 184 13.11 -13.63 -8.03
CA ARG A 184 13.88 -14.72 -8.65
C ARG A 184 12.94 -15.65 -9.37
N LEU A 185 13.42 -16.25 -10.45
CA LEU A 185 12.68 -17.24 -11.23
C LEU A 185 13.44 -18.57 -11.24
N ASP A 186 12.70 -19.67 -11.26
CA ASP A 186 13.25 -20.98 -11.58
C ASP A 186 13.43 -21.17 -13.10
N GLU A 187 13.91 -22.35 -13.51
CA GLU A 187 14.11 -22.72 -14.92
C GLU A 187 12.81 -22.71 -15.74
N GLN A 188 11.65 -22.76 -15.07
CA GLN A 188 10.32 -22.79 -15.67
C GLN A 188 9.65 -21.40 -15.66
N GLY A 189 10.35 -20.36 -15.19
CA GLY A 189 9.84 -19.00 -15.09
C GLY A 189 8.92 -18.77 -13.89
N ARG A 190 8.87 -19.67 -12.91
CA ARG A 190 8.04 -19.52 -11.71
C ARG A 190 8.78 -18.74 -10.63
N PRO A 191 8.10 -17.87 -9.87
CA PRO A 191 8.74 -17.08 -8.84
C PRO A 191 9.24 -17.96 -7.70
N LEU A 192 10.50 -17.76 -7.32
CA LEU A 192 11.14 -18.39 -6.17
C LEU A 192 11.10 -17.44 -4.96
N PRO A 193 11.07 -17.99 -3.74
CA PRO A 193 11.22 -17.20 -2.53
C PRO A 193 12.48 -16.34 -2.57
N ILE A 194 12.41 -15.13 -2.02
CA ILE A 194 13.55 -14.24 -1.83
C ILE A 194 13.66 -13.86 -0.36
N GLU A 195 14.89 -13.61 0.08
CA GLU A 195 15.10 -12.92 1.35
C GLU A 195 14.71 -11.45 1.19
N VAL A 196 14.01 -10.97 2.21
CA VAL A 196 13.60 -9.58 2.25
C VAL A 196 14.68 -8.77 2.95
N ASP A 197 15.06 -7.67 2.32
CA ASP A 197 16.15 -6.82 2.80
C ASP A 197 15.64 -5.89 3.90
N ASP A 198 16.54 -5.34 4.72
CA ASP A 198 16.20 -4.52 5.88
C ASP A 198 15.67 -3.13 5.50
N GLY A 199 15.59 -2.83 4.19
CA GLY A 199 14.92 -1.66 3.62
C GLY A 199 15.89 -0.60 3.08
N PRO A 200 15.38 0.58 2.66
CA PRO A 200 16.18 1.64 2.04
C PRO A 200 17.31 2.19 2.93
N THR A 201 17.25 1.97 4.25
CA THR A 201 18.32 2.32 5.20
C THR A 201 19.62 1.58 4.92
N GLY A 202 19.56 0.31 4.46
CA GLY A 202 20.75 -0.45 4.05
C GLY A 202 21.32 -0.02 2.69
N ARG A 203 20.50 0.63 1.84
CA ARG A 203 20.91 1.07 0.49
C ARG A 203 21.68 2.40 0.51
N ARG A 204 21.61 3.19 1.59
CA ARG A 204 22.38 4.44 1.76
C ARG A 204 23.87 4.23 2.02
N GLU A 205 24.31 3.07 2.49
CA GLU A 205 25.74 2.81 2.78
C GLU A 205 26.50 2.22 1.59
N ALA A 206 25.81 1.64 0.59
CA ALA A 206 26.45 0.95 -0.53
C ALA A 206 26.77 1.85 -1.75
N GLY A 207 26.41 3.13 -1.72
CA GLY A 207 26.51 4.04 -2.88
C GLY A 207 27.41 5.27 -2.70
N ALA A 208 28.17 5.35 -1.60
CA ALA A 208 29.13 6.43 -1.36
C ALA A 208 30.55 5.85 -1.35
N ALA A 209 31.07 5.52 -2.54
CA ALA A 209 32.48 5.30 -2.81
C ALA A 209 32.81 5.85 -4.20
#